data_AF-A0A2B5IWP6-F1
#
_entry.id   AF-A0A2B5IWP6-F1
#
_cell.length_a   1.000
_cell.length_b   1.000
_cell.length_c   1.000
_cell.angle_alpha   90.00
_cell.angle_beta   90.00
_cell.angle_gamma   90.00
#
_symmetry.space_group_name_H-M   'P 1'
#
loop_
_entity.id
_entity.type
_entity.pdbx_description
1 polymer ?
#
loop_
_entity_poly.entity_id
_entity_poly.type
_entity_poly.pdbx_seq_one_letter_code
_entity_poly.pdbx_strand_id
1 'polypeptide(L)'
;MNVQAKVDWIGTPKPYIYKDEVTYEATSIDFSLAGDDNRYKLIVLSFEENTHYKIVQYGIKPGSQKPFPIDIPFEQNMLPIIEQILHDPYVQAILKETRS
;
A
#
# COMPACT_ATOMS: atom_id res chain seq x y z
N MET A 1 12.37 -5.60 -0.67
CA MET A 1 11.59 -4.83 -1.67
C MET A 1 12.57 -3.94 -2.42
N ASN A 2 12.53 -3.93 -3.75
CA ASN A 2 13.33 -2.99 -4.55
C ASN A 2 12.55 -1.69 -4.76
N VAL A 3 12.84 -0.64 -3.99
CA VAL A 3 12.16 0.66 -4.06
C VAL A 3 12.35 1.39 -5.40
N GLN A 4 13.35 0.99 -6.19
CA GLN A 4 13.61 1.57 -7.51
C GLN A 4 12.86 0.84 -8.63
N ALA A 5 12.22 -0.29 -8.33
CA ALA A 5 11.43 -1.02 -9.32
C ALA A 5 10.13 -0.26 -9.64
N LYS A 6 9.67 -0.37 -10.88
CA LYS A 6 8.39 0.20 -11.29
C LYS A 6 7.24 -0.57 -10.66
N VAL A 7 6.20 0.13 -10.21
CA VAL A 7 4.92 -0.50 -9.87
C VAL A 7 4.31 -1.12 -11.13
N ASP A 8 4.06 -2.43 -11.12
CA ASP A 8 3.55 -3.19 -12.29
C ASP A 8 2.02 -3.35 -12.28
N TRP A 9 1.42 -3.32 -11.08
CA TRP A 9 0.00 -3.49 -10.85
C TRP A 9 -0.39 -2.81 -9.54
N ILE A 10 -1.58 -2.20 -9.56
CA ILE A 10 -2.20 -1.55 -8.41
C ILE A 10 -3.62 -2.11 -8.26
N GLY A 11 -3.95 -2.53 -7.04
CA GLY A 11 -5.27 -2.96 -6.63
C GLY A 11 -6.16 -1.80 -6.21
N THR A 12 -7.47 -2.05 -6.17
CA THR A 12 -8.46 -1.05 -5.73
C THR A 12 -8.21 -0.61 -4.29
N PRO A 13 -8.14 0.70 -4.01
CA PRO A 13 -8.14 1.23 -2.64
C PRO A 13 -9.35 0.72 -1.85
N LYS A 14 -9.13 0.30 -0.61
CA LYS A 14 -10.18 -0.23 0.28
C LYS A 14 -10.04 0.34 1.69
N PRO A 15 -11.16 0.63 2.38
CA PRO A 15 -11.12 0.91 3.81
C PRO A 15 -10.35 -0.19 4.55
N TYR A 16 -9.47 0.24 5.44
CA TYR A 16 -8.66 -0.64 6.27
C TYR A 16 -9.00 -0.37 7.72
N ILE A 17 -9.25 -1.43 8.49
CA ILE A 17 -9.46 -1.31 9.94
C ILE A 17 -8.12 -1.61 10.59
N TYR A 18 -7.46 -0.56 11.07
CA TYR A 18 -6.25 -0.70 11.87
C TYR A 18 -6.68 -1.07 13.30
N LYS A 19 -6.31 -2.25 13.79
CA LYS A 19 -6.68 -2.75 15.12
C LYS A 19 -5.72 -2.20 16.18
N ASP A 20 -5.77 -0.89 16.41
CA ASP A 20 -5.19 -0.25 17.59
C ASP A 20 -6.30 0.43 18.41
N GLU A 21 -5.97 0.89 19.62
CA GLU A 21 -6.90 1.60 20.53
C GLU A 21 -7.41 2.93 19.96
N VAL A 22 -6.81 3.41 18.86
CA VAL A 22 -7.17 4.64 18.16
C VAL A 22 -7.82 4.30 16.81
N THR A 23 -8.98 4.89 16.53
CA THR A 23 -9.67 4.73 15.24
C THR A 23 -8.99 5.60 14.19
N TYR A 24 -8.18 5.01 13.32
CA TYR A 24 -7.61 5.68 12.15
C TYR A 24 -8.55 5.57 10.96
N GLU A 25 -8.70 6.66 10.19
CA GLU A 25 -9.14 6.54 8.80
C GLU A 25 -7.98 5.93 8.01
N ALA A 26 -8.07 4.64 7.74
CA ALA A 26 -7.03 3.93 7.02
C ALA A 26 -7.53 3.42 5.68
N THR A 27 -6.69 3.52 4.66
CA THR A 27 -6.91 2.93 3.34
C THR A 27 -5.79 1.97 3.03
N SER A 28 -6.14 0.79 2.51
CA SER A 28 -5.18 -0.17 1.98
C SER A 28 -5.23 -0.22 0.46
N ILE A 29 -4.06 -0.30 -0.15
CA ILE A 29 -3.86 -0.40 -1.60
C ILE A 29 -2.87 -1.54 -1.83
N ASP A 30 -3.33 -2.61 -2.46
CA ASP A 30 -2.46 -3.71 -2.86
C ASP A 30 -1.65 -3.30 -4.10
N PHE A 31 -0.40 -3.74 -4.22
CA PHE A 31 0.44 -3.49 -5.39
C PHE A 31 1.50 -4.58 -5.58
N SER A 32 2.14 -4.59 -6.75
CA SER A 32 3.34 -5.38 -7.01
C SER A 32 4.38 -4.57 -7.76
N LEU A 33 5.59 -5.13 -7.85
CA LEU A 33 6.75 -4.51 -8.44
C LEU A 33 7.22 -5.31 -9.65
N ALA A 34 7.62 -4.62 -10.70
CA ALA A 34 8.18 -5.26 -11.89
C ALA A 34 9.43 -6.06 -11.53
N GLY A 35 9.43 -7.35 -11.89
CA GLY A 35 10.53 -8.27 -11.57
C GLY A 35 10.55 -8.78 -10.13
N ASP A 36 9.49 -8.51 -9.36
CA ASP A 36 9.31 -9.02 -8.00
C ASP A 36 8.07 -9.93 -7.95
N ASP A 37 8.25 -11.15 -7.44
CA ASP A 37 7.14 -12.10 -7.29
C ASP A 37 6.25 -11.78 -6.07
N ASN A 38 6.64 -10.83 -5.22
CA ASN A 38 5.93 -10.47 -4.00
C ASN A 38 4.70 -9.60 -4.26
N ARG A 39 3.71 -9.76 -3.38
CA ARG A 39 2.56 -8.85 -3.25
C ARG A 39 2.73 -7.98 -2.02
N TYR A 40 2.55 -6.68 -2.23
CA TYR A 40 2.71 -5.65 -1.22
C TYR A 40 1.38 -4.95 -0.97
N LYS A 41 1.22 -4.42 0.23
CA LYS A 41 0.08 -3.61 0.64
C LYS A 41 0.60 -2.32 1.23
N LEU A 42 0.25 -1.20 0.61
CA LEU A 42 0.40 0.13 1.18
C LEU A 42 -0.82 0.40 2.07
N ILE A 43 -0.56 0.75 3.33
CA ILE A 43 -1.56 1.21 4.29
C ILE A 43 -1.28 2.70 4.50
N VAL A 44 -2.27 3.52 4.15
CA VAL A 44 -2.28 4.97 4.36
C VAL A 44 -3.11 5.24 5.60
N LEU A 45 -2.48 5.71 6.66
CA LEU A 45 -3.13 6.07 7.92
C LEU A 45 -3.25 7.59 7.96
N SER A 46 -4.49 8.11 7.94
CA SER A 46 -4.75 9.53 8.13
C SER A 46 -5.24 9.75 9.56
N PHE A 47 -4.56 10.62 10.31
CA PHE A 47 -4.98 11.06 11.64
C PHE A 47 -4.76 12.56 11.77
N GLU A 48 -5.85 13.30 11.95
CA GLU A 48 -5.85 14.77 11.95
C GLU A 48 -5.15 15.33 10.71
N GLU A 49 -4.07 16.09 10.88
CA GLU A 49 -3.28 16.70 9.80
C GLU A 49 -2.10 15.82 9.35
N ASN A 50 -1.91 14.64 9.94
CA ASN A 50 -0.78 13.77 9.68
C ASN A 50 -1.16 12.54 8.86
N THR A 51 -0.37 12.26 7.83
CA THR A 51 -0.46 11.02 7.05
C THR A 51 0.75 10.13 7.33
N HIS A 52 0.51 8.90 7.75
CA HIS A 52 1.54 7.89 7.95
C HIS A 52 1.39 6.77 6.92
N TYR A 53 2.52 6.20 6.51
CA TYR A 53 2.57 5.12 5.53
C TYR A 53 3.17 3.87 6.16
N LYS A 54 2.54 2.72 5.88
CA LYS A 54 3.08 1.41 6.22
C LYS A 54 3.02 0.51 4.98
N ILE A 55 4.08 -0.25 4.73
CA ILE A 55 4.09 -1.25 3.66
C ILE A 55 4.25 -2.64 4.28
N VAL A 56 3.42 -3.57 3.83
CA VAL A 56 3.43 -4.97 4.25
C VAL A 56 3.61 -5.87 3.04
N GLN A 57 4.57 -6.78 3.08
CA GLN A 57 4.66 -7.89 2.13
C GLN A 57 3.76 -9.02 2.64
N TYR A 58 2.75 -9.44 1.89
CA TYR A 58 1.73 -10.38 2.42
C TYR A 58 1.44 -11.56 1.49
N GLY A 59 2.10 -11.62 0.34
CA GLY A 59 1.83 -12.64 -0.66
C GLY A 59 2.97 -12.79 -1.64
N ILE A 60 2.85 -13.81 -2.46
CA ILE A 60 3.67 -14.05 -3.64
C ILE A 60 2.75 -14.41 -4.80
N LYS A 61 3.28 -14.42 -6.03
CA LYS A 61 2.54 -14.79 -7.23
C LYS A 61 1.77 -16.12 -7.06
N PRO A 62 0.65 -16.31 -7.78
CA PRO A 62 -0.10 -17.57 -7.75
C PRO A 62 0.81 -18.79 -8.00
N GLY A 63 0.67 -19.82 -7.18
CA GLY A 63 1.45 -21.06 -7.28
C GLY A 63 2.61 -21.19 -6.29
N SER A 64 2.84 -20.20 -5.42
CA SER A 64 3.88 -20.27 -4.38
C SER A 64 3.28 -20.21 -2.96
N GLN A 65 3.96 -20.78 -1.96
CA GLN A 65 3.48 -20.85 -0.57
C GLN A 65 3.27 -19.45 0.02
N LYS A 66 2.04 -19.13 0.45
CA LYS A 66 1.69 -17.81 0.99
C LYS A 66 2.62 -17.45 2.16
N PRO A 67 3.50 -16.43 2.04
CA PRO A 67 4.35 -16.03 3.14
C PRO A 67 3.50 -15.48 4.28
N PHE A 68 4.01 -15.60 5.51
CA PHE A 68 3.49 -14.78 6.60
C PHE A 68 3.65 -13.30 6.24
N PRO A 69 2.69 -12.43 6.60
CA PRO A 69 2.85 -11.00 6.41
C PRO A 69 4.12 -10.50 7.09
N ILE A 70 4.96 -9.77 6.35
CA ILE A 70 6.19 -9.14 6.83
C ILE A 70 6.00 -7.63 6.76
N ASP A 71 6.08 -6.97 7.90
CA ASP A 71 6.14 -5.51 7.96
C ASP A 71 7.49 -5.04 7.40
N ILE A 72 7.45 -4.12 6.44
CA ILE A 72 8.66 -3.52 5.87
C ILE A 72 8.96 -2.25 6.68
N PRO A 73 10.14 -2.14 7.31
CA PRO A 73 10.55 -0.91 7.97
C PRO A 73 10.49 0.27 7.00
N PHE A 74 9.93 1.38 7.46
CA PHE A 74 9.82 2.57 6.62
C PHE A 74 11.21 3.21 6.41
N GLU A 75 11.55 3.44 5.15
CA GLU A 75 12.73 4.19 4.73
C GLU A 75 12.31 5.37 3.86
N GLN A 76 13.00 6.51 3.98
CA GLN A 76 12.62 7.74 3.25
C GLN A 76 12.72 7.58 1.72
N ASN A 77 13.57 6.67 1.24
CA ASN A 77 13.69 6.29 -0.18
C ASN A 77 12.43 5.58 -0.72
N MET A 78 11.45 5.24 0.13
CA MET A 78 10.17 4.65 -0.24
C MET A 78 9.13 5.72 -0.62
N LEU A 79 9.37 6.99 -0.34
CA LEU A 79 8.43 8.07 -0.69
C LEU A 79 8.11 8.12 -2.19
N PRO A 80 9.07 8.01 -3.13
CA PRO A 80 8.76 8.09 -4.56
C PRO A 80 7.79 6.99 -5.05
N ILE A 81 7.91 5.76 -4.54
CA ILE A 81 6.99 4.68 -4.91
C ILE A 81 5.61 4.88 -4.28
N ILE A 82 5.56 5.37 -3.04
CA ILE A 82 4.30 5.73 -2.39
C ILE A 82 3.59 6.83 -3.19
N GLU A 83 4.30 7.89 -3.56
CA GLU A 83 3.78 8.96 -4.39
C GLU A 83 3.33 8.46 -5.76
N GLN A 84 4.07 7.55 -6.40
CA GLN A 84 3.67 6.93 -7.66
C GLN A 84 2.31 6.21 -7.52
N ILE A 85 2.11 5.43 -6.44
CA ILE A 85 0.85 4.72 -6.19
C ILE A 85 -0.28 5.71 -5.90
N LEU A 86 -0.04 6.72 -5.06
CA LEU A 86 -1.07 7.68 -4.67
C LEU A 86 -1.47 8.62 -5.80
N HIS A 87 -0.56 8.96 -6.70
CA HIS A 87 -0.86 9.79 -7.87
C HIS A 87 -1.37 8.97 -9.07
N ASP A 88 -1.49 7.65 -8.96
CA ASP A 88 -2.08 6.85 -10.01
C ASP A 88 -3.54 7.31 -10.27
N PRO A 89 -3.92 7.57 -11.54
CA PRO A 89 -5.25 8.08 -11.86
C PRO A 89 -6.39 7.17 -11.39
N TYR A 90 -6.20 5.86 -11.41
CA TYR A 90 -7.20 4.90 -10.93
C TYR A 90 -7.35 4.99 -9.41
N VAL A 91 -6.25 5.08 -8.67
CA VAL A 91 -6.27 5.27 -7.22
C VAL A 91 -6.97 6.58 -6.85
N GLN A 92 -6.61 7.68 -7.51
CA GLN A 92 -7.23 9.00 -7.27
C GLN A 92 -8.73 9.01 -7.55
N ALA A 93 -9.19 8.33 -8.59
CA ALA A 93 -10.62 8.23 -8.90
C ALA A 93 -11.39 7.53 -7.76
N ILE A 94 -10.92 6.37 -7.31
CA ILE A 94 -11.58 5.60 -6.24
C ILE A 94 -11.56 6.35 -4.90
N LEU A 95 -10.43 6.99 -4.56
CA LEU A 95 -10.33 7.78 -3.32
C LEU A 95 -11.29 8.98 -3.31
N LYS A 96 -11.57 9.59 -4.47
CA LYS A 96 -12.55 10.68 -4.60
C LYS A 96 -13.99 10.17 -4.49
N GLU A 97 -14.31 9.06 -5.15
CA GLU A 97 -15.64 8.43 -5.04
C GLU A 97 -15.97 8.03 -3.60
N THR A 98 -15.00 7.51 -2.84
CA THR A 98 -15.21 7.06 -1.46
C THR A 98 -15.41 8.23 -0.47
N ARG A 99 -15.00 9.45 -0.85
CA ARG A 99 -15.10 10.67 -0.03
C ARG A 99 -16.32 11.54 -0.36
N SER A 100 -17.09 11.17 -1.38
CA SER A 100 -18.31 11.88 -1.83
C SER A 100 -19.55 11.30 -1.19
#